data_AF-A0A7M3WZP2-F1
#
_entry.id   AF-A0A7M3WZP2-F1
#
_cell.length_a   1.000
_cell.length_b   1.000
_cell.length_c   1.000
_cell.angle_alpha   90.00
_cell.angle_beta   90.00
_cell.angle_gamma   90.00
#
_symmetry.space_group_name_H-M   'P 1'
#
loop_
_entity.id
_entity.type
_entity.pdbx_description
1 polymer ?
#
loop_
_entity_poly.entity_id
_entity_poly.type
_entity_poly.pdbx_seq_one_letter_code
_entity_poly.pdbx_strand_id
1 'polypeptide(L)'
;KSQAERLLRSVDAQALSGVAPVRASTLDVTLASRPLGEKHGIIDAQEGAYMFDLANIQPRMGLQGAFLSAVMVEQENESKEVRATRFERFLEQHAKGWQHHVLHERRQENIVVQTKGKKPAYDAYASSGILLAGEWVASEHELADAAAETGRKCGQNIA
;
A
#
# COMPACT_ATOMS: atom_id res chain seq x y z
N LYS A 1 -7.01 -15.75 -2.25
CA LYS A 1 -5.78 -16.53 -1.96
C LYS A 1 -4.63 -15.92 -2.73
N SER A 2 -3.49 -15.65 -2.09
CA SER A 2 -2.36 -14.98 -2.75
C SER A 2 -1.68 -15.90 -3.76
N GLN A 3 -0.92 -15.35 -4.72
CA GLN A 3 -0.13 -16.17 -5.64
C GLN A 3 0.95 -16.98 -4.90
N ALA A 4 1.56 -16.40 -3.87
CA ALA A 4 2.53 -17.09 -3.01
C ALA A 4 1.91 -18.33 -2.33
N GLU A 5 0.69 -18.21 -1.77
CA GLU A 5 -0.01 -19.35 -1.16
C GLU A 5 -0.24 -20.48 -2.19
N ARG A 6 -0.57 -20.13 -3.43
CA ARG A 6 -0.78 -21.11 -4.51
C ARG A 6 0.51 -21.84 -4.90
N LEU A 7 1.63 -21.13 -5.00
CA LEU A 7 2.92 -21.70 -5.37
C LEU A 7 3.46 -22.62 -4.27
N LEU A 8 3.35 -22.20 -3.02
CA LEU A 8 3.89 -22.95 -1.88
C LEU A 8 3.03 -24.14 -1.46
N ARG A 9 1.75 -24.18 -1.85
CA ARG A 9 0.80 -25.23 -1.40
C ARG A 9 1.28 -26.67 -1.64
N SER A 10 2.05 -26.92 -2.70
CA SER A 10 2.58 -28.24 -3.02
C SER A 10 3.74 -28.68 -2.13
N VAL A 11 4.42 -27.73 -1.49
CA VAL A 11 5.57 -27.93 -0.60
C VAL A 11 5.15 -27.83 0.87
N ASP A 12 4.34 -26.82 1.19
CA ASP A 12 3.79 -26.58 2.52
C ASP A 12 2.45 -25.85 2.41
N ALA A 13 1.37 -26.56 2.76
CA ALA A 13 0.01 -26.01 2.71
C ALA A 13 -0.26 -24.94 3.79
N GLN A 14 0.58 -24.84 4.82
CA GLN A 14 0.44 -23.91 5.95
C GLN A 14 1.50 -22.79 5.93
N ALA A 15 2.30 -22.70 4.86
CA ALA A 15 3.42 -21.75 4.72
C ALA A 15 3.08 -20.31 5.12
N LEU A 16 1.86 -19.86 4.81
CA LEU A 16 1.39 -18.49 5.05
C LEU A 16 0.26 -18.39 6.08
N SER A 17 0.03 -19.43 6.89
CA SER A 17 -1.03 -19.47 7.90
C SER A 17 -0.93 -18.35 8.95
N GLY A 18 0.31 -17.91 9.25
CA GLY A 18 0.61 -16.82 10.17
C GLY A 18 0.66 -15.44 9.54
N VAL A 19 0.41 -15.30 8.24
CA VAL A 19 0.53 -14.04 7.49
C VAL A 19 -0.86 -13.51 7.13
N ALA A 20 -1.22 -12.36 7.68
CA ALA A 20 -2.49 -11.69 7.40
C ALA A 20 -2.25 -10.41 6.57
N PRO A 21 -3.08 -10.12 5.57
CA PRO A 21 -2.99 -8.86 4.84
C PRO A 21 -3.45 -7.69 5.73
N VAL A 22 -2.87 -6.53 5.48
CA VAL A 22 -3.44 -5.24 5.88
C VAL A 22 -3.87 -4.52 4.62
N ARG A 23 -5.10 -4.02 4.63
CA ARG A 23 -5.74 -3.46 3.44
C ARG A 23 -5.93 -1.96 3.53
N ALA A 24 -6.16 -1.35 2.38
CA ALA A 24 -6.45 0.07 2.29
C ALA A 24 -7.42 0.40 1.16
N SER A 25 -8.06 1.56 1.30
CA SER A 25 -8.75 2.26 0.22
C SER A 25 -7.84 3.33 -0.34
N THR A 26 -7.84 3.54 -1.66
CA THR A 26 -7.00 4.53 -2.34
C THR A 26 -7.81 5.37 -3.32
N LEU A 27 -7.37 6.61 -3.49
CA LEU A 27 -7.86 7.57 -4.48
C LEU A 27 -6.65 8.24 -5.12
N ASP A 28 -6.52 8.09 -6.44
CA ASP A 28 -5.61 8.88 -7.26
C ASP A 28 -6.45 9.78 -8.16
N VAL A 29 -6.32 11.10 -8.00
CA VAL A 29 -7.16 12.06 -8.71
C VAL A 29 -6.36 13.25 -9.24
N THR A 30 -6.50 13.51 -10.53
CA THR A 30 -6.01 14.75 -11.15
C THR A 30 -7.11 15.80 -11.10
N LEU A 31 -6.77 16.99 -10.60
CA LEU A 31 -7.70 18.09 -10.39
C LEU A 31 -7.31 19.30 -11.23
N ALA A 32 -8.32 20.07 -11.65
CA ALA A 32 -8.11 21.40 -12.24
C ALA A 32 -7.80 22.47 -11.17
N SER A 33 -8.09 22.18 -9.90
CA SER A 33 -7.83 23.04 -8.74
C SER A 33 -6.68 22.51 -7.88
N ARG A 34 -6.28 23.29 -6.86
CA ARG A 34 -5.23 22.94 -5.89
C ARG A 34 -5.75 23.01 -4.45
N PRO A 35 -6.53 22.02 -4.00
CA PRO A 35 -7.19 22.08 -2.69
C PRO A 35 -6.20 22.04 -1.50
N LEU A 36 -4.98 21.52 -1.69
CA LEU A 36 -3.93 21.50 -0.66
C LEU A 36 -3.06 22.76 -0.65
N GLY A 37 -3.27 23.70 -1.60
CA GLY A 37 -2.43 24.88 -1.76
C GLY A 37 -0.98 24.50 -2.03
N GLU A 38 -0.07 24.95 -1.15
CA GLU A 38 1.38 24.70 -1.24
C GLU A 38 1.84 23.46 -0.46
N LYS A 39 0.92 22.77 0.25
CA LYS A 39 1.29 21.59 1.04
C LYS A 39 1.64 20.42 0.11
N HIS A 40 2.69 19.69 0.48
CA HIS A 40 3.04 18.42 -0.19
C HIS A 40 2.06 17.30 0.18
N GLY A 41 1.43 17.38 1.35
CA GLY A 41 0.50 16.38 1.81
C GLY A 41 0.01 16.59 3.23
N ILE A 42 -0.83 15.67 3.66
CA ILE A 42 -1.48 15.60 4.97
C ILE A 42 -1.33 14.15 5.44
N ILE A 43 -0.87 14.01 6.68
CA ILE A 43 -0.67 12.72 7.34
C ILE A 43 -1.47 12.75 8.62
N ASP A 44 -2.45 11.87 8.72
CA ASP A 44 -3.18 11.57 9.94
C ASP A 44 -2.87 10.11 10.33
N ALA A 45 -1.79 9.94 11.09
CA ALA A 45 -1.33 8.63 11.51
C ALA A 45 -2.31 7.94 12.49
N GLN A 46 -3.11 8.70 13.22
CA GLN A 46 -4.11 8.15 14.14
C GLN A 46 -5.26 7.52 13.38
N GLU A 47 -5.70 8.17 12.30
CA GLU A 47 -6.69 7.62 11.39
C GLU A 47 -6.07 6.65 10.36
N GLY A 48 -4.75 6.55 10.24
CA GLY A 48 -4.11 5.79 9.17
C GLY A 48 -4.43 6.35 7.78
N ALA A 49 -4.62 7.67 7.69
CA ALA A 49 -5.00 8.39 6.50
C ALA A 49 -3.85 9.27 6.00
N TYR A 50 -3.61 9.22 4.69
CA TYR A 50 -2.53 9.97 4.05
C TYR A 50 -3.06 10.54 2.74
N MET A 51 -2.67 11.77 2.41
CA MET A 51 -2.96 12.40 1.13
C MET A 51 -1.78 13.25 0.71
N PHE A 52 -1.29 13.04 -0.50
CA PHE A 52 -0.15 13.75 -1.05
C PHE A 52 -0.53 14.46 -2.33
N ASP A 53 -0.08 15.70 -2.50
CA ASP A 53 -0.11 16.39 -3.79
C ASP A 53 1.22 16.13 -4.51
N LEU A 54 1.19 15.14 -5.41
CA LEU A 54 2.36 14.73 -6.18
C LEU A 54 2.84 15.83 -7.13
N ALA A 55 1.97 16.76 -7.53
CA ALA A 55 2.36 17.90 -8.35
C ALA A 55 3.23 18.89 -7.55
N ASN A 56 2.96 19.07 -6.26
CA ASN A 56 3.79 19.89 -5.39
C ASN A 56 5.11 19.18 -5.03
N ILE A 57 5.09 17.85 -4.86
CA ILE A 57 6.31 17.06 -4.56
C ILE A 57 7.24 16.98 -5.77
N GLN A 58 6.70 16.80 -6.98
CA GLN A 58 7.45 16.76 -8.24
C GLN A 58 6.94 17.84 -9.21
N PRO A 59 7.42 19.09 -9.09
CA PRO A 59 6.97 20.19 -9.93
C PRO A 59 7.23 19.98 -11.43
N ARG A 60 8.19 19.11 -11.79
CA ARG A 60 8.50 18.78 -13.18
C ARG A 60 7.37 18.03 -13.90
N MET A 61 6.33 17.59 -13.19
CA MET A 61 5.12 17.04 -13.82
C MET A 61 4.34 18.07 -14.63
N GLY A 62 4.56 19.37 -14.42
CA GLY A 62 3.97 20.44 -15.26
C GLY A 62 2.46 20.57 -15.16
N LEU A 63 1.86 20.09 -14.06
CA LEU A 63 0.41 20.14 -13.86
C LEU A 63 -0.05 21.54 -13.42
N GLN A 64 -1.08 22.07 -14.07
CA GLN A 64 -1.68 23.36 -13.70
C GLN A 64 -2.47 23.26 -12.38
N GLY A 65 -3.21 22.16 -12.18
CA GLY A 65 -3.90 21.87 -10.92
C GLY A 65 -3.08 20.98 -9.99
N ALA A 66 -3.73 20.00 -9.36
CA ALA A 66 -3.12 19.07 -8.41
C ALA A 66 -3.18 17.62 -8.91
N PHE A 67 -2.28 16.78 -8.41
CA PHE A 67 -2.43 15.33 -8.49
C PHE A 67 -2.42 14.75 -7.08
N LEU A 68 -3.62 14.50 -6.55
CA LEU A 68 -3.77 13.94 -5.22
C LEU A 68 -3.70 12.43 -5.27
N SER A 69 -2.80 11.85 -4.47
CA SER A 69 -2.79 10.43 -4.15
C SER A 69 -3.08 10.27 -2.66
N ALA A 70 -4.17 9.60 -2.35
CA ALA A 70 -4.66 9.43 -0.99
C ALA A 70 -4.89 7.95 -0.66
N VAL A 71 -4.65 7.59 0.60
CA VAL A 71 -4.82 6.24 1.11
C VAL A 71 -5.41 6.28 2.52
N MET A 72 -6.34 5.37 2.79
CA MET A 72 -6.90 5.10 4.11
C MET A 72 -6.64 3.63 4.44
N VAL A 73 -5.76 3.39 5.41
CA VAL A 73 -5.39 2.05 5.87
C VAL A 73 -6.44 1.53 6.84
N GLU A 74 -6.70 0.23 6.80
CA GLU A 74 -7.70 -0.39 7.68
C GLU A 74 -7.26 -0.41 9.15
N GLN A 75 -8.24 -0.20 10.02
CA GLN A 75 -8.11 -0.49 11.44
C GLN A 75 -8.41 -1.95 11.74
N GLU A 76 -8.07 -2.40 12.95
CA GLU A 76 -8.31 -3.78 13.36
C GLU A 76 -9.81 -4.13 13.31
N ASN A 77 -10.13 -5.23 12.62
CA ASN A 77 -11.50 -5.71 12.39
C ASN A 77 -12.42 -4.75 11.64
N GLU A 78 -11.86 -3.76 10.94
CA GLU A 78 -12.64 -2.79 10.17
C GLU A 78 -13.16 -3.38 8.85
N SER A 79 -14.43 -3.14 8.54
CA SER A 79 -15.01 -3.50 7.23
C SER A 79 -14.63 -2.46 6.16
N LYS A 80 -14.63 -2.88 4.89
CA LYS A 80 -14.33 -1.98 3.77
C LYS A 80 -15.30 -0.78 3.69
N GLU A 81 -16.56 -0.96 4.08
CA GLU A 81 -17.60 0.07 4.06
C GLU A 81 -17.38 1.13 5.15
N VAL A 82 -16.99 0.69 6.35
CA VAL A 82 -16.62 1.58 7.45
C VAL A 82 -15.39 2.41 7.06
N ARG A 83 -14.38 1.74 6.49
CA ARG A 83 -13.17 2.39 5.99
C ARG A 83 -13.47 3.40 4.88
N ALA A 84 -14.36 3.07 3.94
CA ALA A 84 -14.77 3.99 2.88
C ALA A 84 -15.44 5.24 3.44
N THR A 85 -16.30 5.09 4.46
CA THR A 85 -16.96 6.24 5.12
C THR A 85 -15.94 7.16 5.82
N ARG A 86 -14.94 6.57 6.50
CA ARG A 86 -13.83 7.35 7.08
C ARG A 86 -13.00 8.04 6.01
N PHE A 87 -12.75 7.36 4.90
CA PHE A 87 -11.96 7.92 3.80
C PHE A 87 -12.64 9.13 3.15
N GLU A 88 -13.94 9.07 2.87
CA GLU A 88 -14.68 10.23 2.35
C GLU A 88 -14.65 11.41 3.32
N ARG A 89 -14.81 11.16 4.62
CA ARG A 89 -14.73 12.21 5.64
C ARG A 89 -13.37 12.89 5.66
N PHE A 90 -12.30 12.11 5.58
CA PHE A 90 -10.93 12.62 5.51
C PHE A 90 -10.73 13.49 4.26
N LEU A 91 -11.19 13.03 3.09
CA LEU A 91 -11.10 13.78 1.84
C LEU A 91 -11.89 15.10 1.90
N GLU A 92 -13.10 15.08 2.45
CA GLU A 92 -13.93 16.29 2.61
C GLU A 92 -13.32 17.30 3.58
N GLN A 93 -12.74 16.82 4.67
CA GLN A 93 -12.10 17.66 5.68
C GLN A 93 -10.85 18.36 5.12
N HIS A 94 -10.09 17.68 4.27
CA HIS A 94 -8.75 18.13 3.88
C HIS A 94 -8.63 18.62 2.43
N ALA A 95 -9.59 18.28 1.56
CA ALA A 95 -9.63 18.70 0.17
C ALA A 95 -11.05 19.15 -0.25
N LYS A 96 -11.72 19.93 0.59
CA LYS A 96 -13.12 20.35 0.41
C LYS A 96 -13.46 20.76 -1.03
N GLY A 97 -14.50 20.15 -1.59
CA GLY A 97 -15.00 20.46 -2.93
C GLY A 97 -14.15 19.92 -4.10
N TRP A 98 -13.16 19.06 -3.82
CA TRP A 98 -12.29 18.47 -4.85
C TRP A 98 -13.08 17.77 -5.97
N GLN A 99 -14.23 17.17 -5.64
CA GLN A 99 -15.08 16.43 -6.58
C GLN A 99 -15.57 17.30 -7.75
N HIS A 100 -15.70 18.60 -7.55
CA HIS A 100 -16.14 19.54 -8.59
C HIS A 100 -15.03 19.90 -9.59
N HIS A 101 -13.79 19.48 -9.33
CA HIS A 101 -12.62 19.82 -10.13
C HIS A 101 -11.92 18.58 -10.72
N VAL A 102 -12.57 17.41 -10.67
CA VAL A 102 -12.00 16.16 -11.16
C VAL A 102 -11.82 16.19 -12.67
N LEU A 103 -10.59 15.95 -13.11
CA LEU A 103 -10.26 15.70 -14.52
C LEU A 103 -10.18 14.20 -14.79
N HIS A 104 -9.51 13.47 -13.90
CA HIS A 104 -9.39 12.01 -13.93
C HIS A 104 -9.38 11.45 -12.52
N GLU A 105 -10.05 10.31 -12.31
CA GLU A 105 -10.13 9.63 -11.03
C GLU A 105 -9.85 8.13 -11.21
N ARG A 106 -9.06 7.58 -10.28
CA ARG A 106 -8.94 6.15 -10.05
C ARG A 106 -9.14 5.86 -8.56
N ARG A 107 -10.09 5.00 -8.25
CA ARG A 107 -10.39 4.56 -6.89
C ARG A 107 -10.25 3.05 -6.75
N GLN A 108 -9.70 2.61 -5.64
CA GLN A 108 -9.62 1.18 -5.29
C GLN A 108 -9.98 1.00 -3.82
N GLU A 109 -10.92 0.11 -3.52
CA GLU A 109 -11.52 0.03 -2.18
C GLU A 109 -10.83 -0.96 -1.23
N ASN A 110 -10.01 -1.87 -1.75
CA ASN A 110 -9.57 -3.02 -0.97
C ASN A 110 -8.22 -3.61 -1.39
N ILE A 111 -7.23 -2.75 -1.61
CA ILE A 111 -5.87 -3.18 -1.96
C ILE A 111 -5.13 -3.70 -0.73
N VAL A 112 -4.14 -4.57 -0.91
CA VAL A 112 -3.22 -4.98 0.17
C VAL A 112 -2.01 -4.06 0.14
N VAL A 113 -1.71 -3.41 1.26
CA VAL A 113 -0.60 -2.44 1.37
C VAL A 113 0.59 -3.00 2.15
N GLN A 114 0.34 -3.94 3.05
CA GLN A 114 1.37 -4.63 3.82
C GLN A 114 0.83 -5.97 4.32
N THR A 115 1.70 -6.78 4.93
CA THR A 115 1.31 -8.00 5.63
C THR A 115 1.83 -7.99 7.06
N LYS A 116 1.05 -8.61 7.97
CA LYS A 116 1.38 -8.71 9.40
C LYS A 116 1.41 -10.16 9.85
N GLY A 117 1.97 -10.38 11.04
CA GLY A 117 2.08 -11.69 11.67
C GLY A 117 3.43 -12.36 11.41
N LYS A 118 3.48 -13.69 11.53
CA LYS A 118 4.73 -14.45 11.44
C LYS A 118 5.09 -14.71 9.98
N LYS A 119 5.94 -13.84 9.43
CA LYS A 119 6.49 -13.95 8.07
C LYS A 119 7.55 -15.07 8.00
N PRO A 120 7.59 -15.91 6.94
CA PRO A 120 8.60 -16.95 6.77
C PRO A 120 9.98 -16.35 6.46
N ALA A 121 11.06 -17.06 6.78
CA ALA A 121 12.41 -16.70 6.36
C ALA A 121 12.58 -16.87 4.83
N TYR A 122 13.50 -16.10 4.24
CA TYR A 122 13.75 -16.12 2.79
C TYR A 122 14.23 -17.50 2.27
N ASP A 123 14.89 -18.29 3.12
CA ASP A 123 15.49 -19.59 2.83
C ASP A 123 14.69 -20.78 3.41
N ALA A 124 13.47 -20.53 3.90
CA ALA A 124 12.64 -21.56 4.57
C ALA A 124 12.39 -22.83 3.72
N TYR A 125 12.49 -22.71 2.39
CA TYR A 125 12.28 -23.82 1.44
C TYR A 125 13.50 -24.04 0.53
N ALA A 126 14.69 -23.61 0.95
CA ALA A 126 15.92 -23.74 0.16
C ALA A 126 16.25 -25.20 -0.20
N SER A 127 15.92 -26.16 0.68
CA SER A 127 16.08 -27.61 0.41
C SER A 127 15.19 -28.11 -0.75
N SER A 128 14.12 -27.39 -1.07
CA SER A 128 13.24 -27.65 -2.22
C SER A 128 13.63 -26.81 -3.45
N GLY A 129 14.77 -26.10 -3.41
CA GLY A 129 15.21 -25.20 -4.47
C GLY A 129 14.37 -23.91 -4.57
N ILE A 130 13.70 -23.51 -3.48
CA ILE A 130 12.80 -22.34 -3.46
C ILE A 130 13.32 -21.31 -2.46
N LEU A 131 13.53 -20.07 -2.93
CA LEU A 131 13.79 -18.91 -2.10
C LEU A 131 12.61 -17.94 -2.18
N LEU A 132 12.32 -17.24 -1.08
CA LEU A 132 11.17 -16.35 -0.95
C LEU A 132 11.61 -14.89 -0.92
N ALA A 133 10.99 -14.07 -1.76
CA ALA A 133 11.20 -12.63 -1.79
C ALA A 133 9.88 -11.86 -1.79
N GLY A 134 9.90 -10.68 -1.18
CA GLY A 134 8.77 -9.76 -1.09
C GLY A 134 8.53 -9.26 0.34
N GLU A 135 7.65 -8.28 0.48
CA GLU A 135 7.31 -7.67 1.77
C GLU A 135 6.76 -8.69 2.79
N TRP A 136 6.15 -9.78 2.32
CA TRP A 136 5.57 -10.83 3.16
C TRP A 136 6.59 -11.84 3.70
N VAL A 137 7.88 -11.65 3.40
CA VAL A 137 9.00 -12.46 3.91
C VAL A 137 9.66 -11.73 5.09
N ALA A 138 10.19 -12.49 6.04
CA ALA A 138 10.84 -11.93 7.24
C ALA A 138 12.04 -11.06 6.86
N SER A 139 12.02 -9.80 7.32
CA SER A 139 13.04 -8.80 7.11
C SER A 139 13.07 -7.85 8.30
N GLU A 140 14.19 -7.18 8.54
CA GLU A 140 14.30 -6.08 9.50
C GLU A 140 13.79 -4.75 8.91
N HIS A 141 13.49 -4.73 7.61
CA HIS A 141 12.92 -3.59 6.90
C HIS A 141 11.41 -3.75 6.71
N GLU A 142 10.77 -2.69 6.21
CA GLU A 142 9.32 -2.66 5.96
C GLU A 142 9.01 -2.35 4.49
N LEU A 143 7.79 -2.69 4.06
CA LEU A 143 7.24 -2.33 2.75
C LEU A 143 8.18 -2.64 1.57
N ALA A 144 8.46 -1.64 0.74
CA ALA A 144 9.30 -1.79 -0.45
C ALA A 144 10.75 -2.16 -0.11
N ASP A 145 11.29 -1.67 1.01
CA ASP A 145 12.65 -1.96 1.44
C ASP A 145 12.79 -3.42 1.88
N ALA A 146 11.77 -3.97 2.56
CA ALA A 146 11.71 -5.40 2.86
C ALA A 146 11.69 -6.25 1.58
N ALA A 147 10.91 -5.85 0.58
CA ALA A 147 10.87 -6.55 -0.70
C ALA A 147 12.21 -6.52 -1.44
N ALA A 148 12.89 -5.36 -1.44
CA ALA A 148 14.21 -5.21 -2.04
C ALA A 148 15.28 -6.03 -1.31
N GLU A 149 15.27 -6.00 0.03
CA GLU A 149 16.25 -6.69 0.86
C GLU A 149 16.13 -8.21 0.77
N THR A 150 14.91 -8.74 0.84
CA THR A 150 14.65 -10.18 0.69
C THR A 150 14.97 -10.66 -0.73
N GLY A 151 14.69 -9.85 -1.75
CA GLY A 151 15.13 -10.12 -3.13
C GLY A 151 16.65 -10.16 -3.27
N ARG A 152 17.37 -9.23 -2.63
CA ARG A 152 18.83 -9.21 -2.58
C ARG A 152 19.39 -10.46 -1.89
N LYS A 153 18.82 -10.86 -0.75
CA LYS A 153 19.18 -12.11 -0.04
C LYS A 153 19.00 -13.33 -0.94
N CYS A 154 17.87 -13.42 -1.65
CA CYS A 154 17.64 -14.50 -2.59
C CYS A 154 18.72 -14.53 -3.68
N GLY A 155 18.98 -13.39 -4.33
CA GLY A 155 19.97 -13.28 -5.41
C GLY A 155 21.39 -13.66 -5.00
N GLN A 156 21.77 -13.41 -3.75
CA GLN A 156 23.09 -13.78 -3.21
C GLN A 156 23.22 -15.26 -2.83
N ASN A 157 22.10 -15.99 -2.75
CA ASN A 157 22.04 -17.39 -2.33
C ASN A 157 21.43 -18.30 -3.41
N ILE A 158 21.42 -17.85 -4.66
CA ILE A 158 21.14 -18.72 -5.81
C ILE A 158 22.34 -19.65 -6.00
N ALA A 159 22.09 -20.96 -5.97
CA ALA A 159 23.07 -22.01 -6.27
C ALA A 159 23.24 -22.22 -7.77
#